data_AF-A0A968TS34-F1
#
_entry.id   AF-A0A968TS34-F1
#
_cell.length_a   1.000
_cell.length_b   1.000
_cell.length_c   1.000
_cell.angle_alpha   90.00
_cell.angle_beta   90.00
_cell.angle_gamma   90.00
#
_symmetry.space_group_name_H-M   'P 1'
#
loop_
_entity.id
_entity.type
_entity.pdbx_description
1 polymer ?
#
loop_
_entity_poly.entity_id
_entity_poly.type
_entity_poly.pdbx_seq_one_letter_code
_entity_poly.pdbx_strand_id
1 'polypeptide(L)' 'MLEAKVVRATMISDRRIELVEPMPGIRGPVEVTLRPVAVEPQVPDVFDLIASLPPGKRSKTKIDRDLAEERASWGDR' A
#
# COMPACT_ATOMS: atom_id res chain seq x y z
N MET A 1 -19.25 -27.93 18.88
CA MET A 1 -19.83 -26.89 18.01
C MET A 1 -18.73 -26.52 17.02
N LEU A 2 -18.98 -26.59 15.71
CA LEU A 2 -17.97 -26.22 14.72
C LEU A 2 -17.93 -24.70 14.63
N GLU A 3 -16.83 -24.08 15.04
CA GLU A 3 -16.66 -22.62 14.93
C GLU A 3 -16.25 -22.25 13.50
N ALA A 4 -17.06 -21.41 12.85
CA ALA A 4 -16.72 -20.85 11.55
C ALA A 4 -15.64 -19.78 11.71
N LYS A 5 -14.53 -19.88 10.97
CA LYS A 5 -13.47 -18.86 10.92
C LYS A 5 -13.59 -18.05 9.63
N VAL A 6 -13.58 -16.72 9.77
CA VAL A 6 -13.50 -15.80 8.65
C VAL A 6 -12.04 -15.46 8.41
N VAL A 7 -11.57 -15.64 7.18
CA VAL A 7 -10.18 -15.38 6.78
C VAL A 7 -10.14 -14.42 5.60
N ARG A 8 -9.09 -13.60 5.53
CA ARG A 8 -8.79 -12.84 4.31
C ARG A 8 -8.06 -13.75 3.33
N ALA A 9 -8.55 -13.81 2.11
CA ALA A 9 -7.99 -14.60 1.03
C ALA A 9 -8.17 -13.88 -0.30
N THR A 10 -7.25 -14.12 -1.22
CA THR A 10 -7.30 -13.59 -2.59
C THR A 10 -7.63 -14.72 -3.55
N MET A 11 -8.58 -14.49 -4.44
CA MET A 11 -8.87 -15.39 -5.55
C MET A 11 -7.78 -15.20 -6.62
N ILE A 12 -6.92 -16.20 -6.83
CA ILE A 12 -5.86 -16.16 -7.85
C ILE A 12 -6.39 -16.71 -9.19
N SER A 13 -7.27 -17.70 -9.13
CA SER A 13 -7.99 -18.24 -10.29
C SER A 13 -9.37 -18.71 -9.88
N ASP A 14 -10.18 -19.14 -10.86
CA ASP A 14 -11.49 -19.77 -10.66
C ASP A 14 -11.54 -20.92 -9.63
N ARG A 15 -10.40 -21.55 -9.32
CA ARG A 15 -10.29 -22.72 -8.43
C ARG A 15 -9.21 -22.61 -7.37
N ARG A 16 -8.50 -21.48 -7.29
CA ARG A 16 -7.38 -21.31 -6.38
C ARG A 16 -7.54 -20.02 -5.57
N ILE A 17 -7.66 -20.20 -4.26
CA ILE A 17 -7.56 -19.13 -3.28
C ILE A 17 -6.21 -19.21 -2.57
N GLU A 18 -5.64 -18.05 -2.27
CA GLU A 18 -4.47 -17.93 -1.40
C GLU A 18 -4.88 -17.21 -0.13
N LEU A 19 -4.54 -17.81 1.00
CA LEU A 19 -4.78 -17.22 2.32
C LEU A 19 -3.71 -16.17 2.57
N VAL A 20 -4.12 -15.00 3.07
CA VAL A 20 -3.17 -13.96 3.46
C VAL A 20 -2.34 -14.39 4.67
N GLU A 21 -2.95 -15.19 5.56
CA GLU A 21 -2.32 -15.69 6.78
C GLU A 21 -2.48 -17.22 6.91
N PRO A 22 -1.50 -17.92 7.50
CA PRO A 22 -1.60 -19.36 7.74
C PRO A 22 -2.70 -19.67 8.76
N MET A 23 -3.38 -20.81 8.58
CA MET A 23 -4.46 -21.27 9.46
C MET A 23 -4.01 -22.48 10.29
N PRO A 24 -3.29 -22.27 11.41
CA PRO A 24 -2.86 -23.36 12.27
C PRO A 24 -4.07 -24.07 12.89
N GLY A 25 -3.99 -25.39 12.98
CA GLY A 25 -4.99 -26.23 13.65
C GLY A 25 -6.14 -26.73 12.78
N ILE A 26 -6.23 -26.32 11.50
CA ILE A 26 -7.19 -26.89 10.55
C ILE A 26 -6.45 -27.89 9.64
N ARG A 27 -6.92 -29.14 9.62
CA ARG A 27 -6.40 -30.21 8.75
C ARG A 27 -7.56 -31.02 8.19
N GLY A 28 -7.45 -31.45 6.94
CA GLY A 28 -8.47 -32.24 6.25
C GLY A 28 -9.43 -31.40 5.41
N PRO A 29 -10.51 -32.00 4.90
CA PRO A 29 -11.51 -31.31 4.10
C PRO A 29 -12.17 -30.17 4.88
N VAL A 30 -12.38 -29.04 4.20
CA VAL A 30 -13.03 -27.85 4.77
C VAL A 30 -14.15 -27.40 3.85
N GLU A 31 -15.24 -26.90 4.43
CA GLU A 31 -16.26 -26.18 3.70
C GLU A 31 -15.84 -24.71 3.57
N VAL A 32 -15.94 -24.15 2.36
CA VAL A 32 -15.54 -22.77 2.07
C VAL A 32 -16.74 -21.99 1.56
N THR A 33 -17.07 -20.90 2.24
CA THR A 33 -18.05 -19.92 1.77
C THR A 33 -17.33 -18.67 1.29
N LEU A 34 -17.51 -18.32 0.01
CA LEU A 34 -16.87 -17.16 -0.60
C LEU A 34 -17.81 -15.96 -0.57
N ARG A 35 -17.27 -14.80 -0.20
CA ARG A 35 -17.98 -13.53 -0.24
C ARG A 35 -17.08 -12.50 -0.92
N PRO A 36 -17.54 -11.83 -1.99
CA PRO A 36 -16.79 -10.71 -2.54
C PRO A 36 -16.73 -9.61 -1.47
N VAL A 37 -15.53 -9.09 -1.25
CA VAL A 37 -15.28 -7.95 -0.38
C VAL A 37 -14.87 -6.78 -1.27
N ALA A 38 -15.35 -5.58 -0.96
CA ALA A 38 -14.91 -4.39 -1.67
C ALA A 38 -13.39 -4.29 -1.57
N VAL A 39 -12.73 -4.09 -2.72
CA VAL A 39 -11.30 -3.81 -2.77
C VAL A 39 -11.12 -2.45 -2.08
N GLU A 40 -10.39 -2.41 -0.96
CA GLU A 40 -9.92 -1.13 -0.44
C GLU A 40 -9.16 -0.44 -1.58
N PRO A 41 -9.45 0.84 -1.89
CA PRO A 41 -8.79 1.51 -3.00
C PRO A 41 -7.29 1.35 -2.81
N GLN A 42 -6.63 0.72 -3.80
CA GLN A 42 -5.18 0.62 -3.78
C GLN A 42 -4.64 2.04 -3.69
N VAL A 43 -3.99 2.36 -2.58
CA VAL A 43 -3.29 3.62 -2.45
C VAL A 43 -2.23 3.59 -3.55
N PRO A 44 -2.24 4.55 -4.51
CA PRO A 44 -1.22 4.59 -5.54
C PRO A 44 0.15 4.58 -4.89
N ASP A 45 1.10 3.87 -5.50
CA ASP A 45 2.49 3.96 -5.06
C ASP A 45 2.88 5.45 -5.04
N VAL A 46 3.48 5.88 -3.93
CA VAL A 46 3.93 7.27 -3.75
C VAL A 46 4.90 7.65 -4.87
N PHE A 47 5.72 6.71 -5.36
CA PHE A 47 6.63 6.96 -6.48
C PHE A 47 5.90 7.16 -7.81
N ASP A 48 4.86 6.38 -8.08
CA ASP A 48 4.02 6.55 -9.27
C ASP A 48 3.26 7.89 -9.22
N LEU A 49 2.79 8.27 -8.03
CA LEU A 49 2.16 9.56 -7.80
C LEU A 49 3.13 10.70 -8.08
N ILE A 50 4.34 10.67 -7.52
CA ILE A 50 5.38 11.68 -7.75
C ILE A 50 5.74 11.78 -9.23
N ALA A 51 5.88 10.63 -9.91
CA ALA A 51 6.20 10.58 -11.34
C ALA A 51 5.10 11.18 -12.22
N SER A 52 3.84 11.10 -11.79
CA SER A 52 2.70 11.69 -12.50
C SER A 52 2.60 13.21 -12.38
N LEU A 53 3.33 13.83 -11.44
CA LEU A 53 3.25 15.27 -11.23
C LEU A 53 3.94 16.03 -12.36
N PRO A 54 3.40 17.20 -12.76
CA PRO A 54 4.06 18.05 -13.75
C PRO A 54 5.43 18.52 -13.24
N PRO A 55 6.41 18.69 -14.14
CA PRO A 55 7.72 19.19 -13.75
C PRO A 55 7.61 20.55 -13.06
N GLY A 56 8.37 20.71 -11.98
CA GLY A 56 8.40 21.95 -11.21
C GLY A 56 8.84 23.15 -12.07
N LYS A 57 8.26 24.33 -11.83
CA LYS A 57 8.57 25.57 -12.57
C LYS A 57 9.77 26.34 -12.02
N ARG A 58 10.40 25.84 -10.95
CA ARG A 58 11.52 26.53 -10.30
C ARG A 58 12.80 26.28 -11.10
N SER A 59 13.53 27.36 -11.39
CA SER A 59 14.85 27.24 -11.98
C SER A 59 15.87 26.76 -10.94
N LYS A 60 16.93 26.10 -11.41
CA LYS A 60 18.05 25.66 -10.58
C LYS A 60 18.62 26.81 -9.75
N THR A 61 18.85 27.96 -10.34
CA THR A 61 19.36 29.16 -9.66
C THR A 61 18.47 29.62 -8.51
N LYS A 62 17.14 29.54 -8.69
CA LYS A 62 16.18 29.87 -7.63
C LYS A 62 16.22 28.85 -6.50
N ILE A 63 16.32 27.56 -6.83
CA ILE A 63 16.46 26.48 -5.83
C ILE A 63 17.74 26.67 -5.02
N ASP A 64 18.86 26.93 -5.69
CA ASP A 64 20.16 27.08 -5.05
C ASP A 64 20.18 28.30 -4.11
N ARG A 65 19.54 29.41 -4.49
CA ARG A 65 19.38 30.60 -3.64
C ARG A 65 18.50 30.31 -2.42
N ASP A 66 17.32 29.74 -2.64
CA ASP A 66 16.35 29.49 -1.55
C ASP A 66 16.97 28.49 -0.52
N LEU A 67 17.74 27.50 -0.98
CA LEU A 67 18.50 26.59 -0.10
C LEU A 67 19.62 27.29 0.70
N ALA A 68 20.29 28.28 0.10
CA ALA A 68 21.34 29.04 0.78
C ALA A 68 20.74 29.93 1.89
N GLU A 69 19.60 30.56 1.62
CA GLU A 69 18.84 31.34 2.60
C GLU A 69 18.32 30.46 3.75
N GLU A 70 17.77 29.28 3.45
CA GLU A 70 17.35 28.32 4.49
C GLU A 70 18.53 27.86 5.36
N ARG A 71 19.67 27.48 4.76
CA ARG A 71 20.85 27.04 5.52
C ARG A 71 21.43 28.14 6.40
N ALA A 72 21.40 29.39 5.94
CA ALA A 72 21.83 30.54 6.74
C ALA A 72 20.95 30.71 7.99
N SER A 73 19.65 30.40 7.89
CA SER A 73 18.71 30.49 9.01
C SER A 73 18.86 29.37 10.07
N TRP A 74 19.54 28.27 9.75
CA TRP A 74 19.69 27.13 10.66
C TRP A 74 20.74 27.34 11.76
N GLY A 75 21.61 28.34 11.62
CA GLY A 75 22.71 28.63 12.54
C GLY A 75 22.49 29.79 13.51
N ASP A 76 21.32 30.44 13.49
CA ASP A 76 21.04 31.67 14.26
C ASP A 76 20.19 31.40 15.52
N ARG A 77 20.45 30.28 16.19
CA ARG A 77 19.83 29.89 17.47
C ARG A 77 20.86 29.56 18.53
#